data_AF-A0A377K7V2-F1
#
_entry.id   AF-A0A377K7V2-F1
#
_cell.length_a   1.000
_cell.length_b   1.000
_cell.length_c   1.000
_cell.angle_alpha   90.00
_cell.angle_beta   90.00
_cell.angle_gamma   90.00
#
_symmetry.space_group_name_H-M   'P 1'
#
loop_
_entity.id
_entity.type
_entity.pdbx_description
1 polymer ?
#
loop_
_entity_poly.entity_id
_entity_poly.type
_entity_poly.pdbx_seq_one_letter_code
_entity_poly.pdbx_strand_id
1 'polypeptide(L)'
;MPSLLPDDFIPDVNTRLSFYKRIASAKTENELEEIKVELIDRFGLLPDPARTLLDIARLRQQAQKLGIRKLEGNEKGGVIEFAEKNHVNPAWLIGLLQKQPQHYRLDGPTRLKFIQDLSERKTRIEWVRQFMRELEENAIA
;
A
#
# COMPACT_ATOMS: atom_id res chain seq x y z
N MET A 1 8.24 8.77 -1.80
CA MET A 1 7.84 9.36 -0.51
C MET A 1 8.86 8.92 0.53
N PRO A 2 9.34 9.78 1.44
CA PRO A 2 10.28 9.35 2.47
C PRO A 2 9.58 8.34 3.40
N SER A 3 10.23 7.20 3.63
CA SER A 3 9.72 6.11 4.47
C SER A 3 10.87 5.62 5.34
N LEU A 4 10.91 6.07 6.58
CA LEU A 4 11.96 5.72 7.53
C LEU A 4 11.46 5.96 8.95
N LEU A 5 12.09 5.29 9.91
CA LEU A 5 12.07 5.64 11.31
C LEU A 5 13.15 6.70 11.54
N PRO A 6 12.80 7.95 11.88
CA PRO A 6 13.79 8.99 12.15
C PRO A 6 14.62 8.71 13.40
N ASP A 7 15.83 9.26 13.47
CA ASP A 7 16.70 9.20 14.64
C ASP A 7 16.23 10.10 15.79
N ASP A 8 15.58 11.22 15.48
CA ASP A 8 14.91 12.07 16.49
C ASP A 8 13.66 11.40 17.09
N PHE A 9 13.05 10.43 16.39
CA PHE A 9 11.91 9.65 16.88
C PHE A 9 12.35 8.39 17.65
N ILE A 10 13.33 7.64 17.12
CA ILE A 10 13.93 6.48 17.81
C ILE A 10 15.46 6.67 17.80
N PRO A 11 16.05 7.25 18.86
CA PRO A 11 17.49 7.55 18.89
C PRO A 11 18.37 6.29 18.84
N ASP A 12 17.97 5.23 19.56
CA ASP A 12 18.74 3.99 19.61
C ASP A 12 18.68 3.20 18.28
N VAL A 13 19.86 2.99 17.68
CA VAL A 13 20.00 2.33 16.38
C VAL A 13 19.52 0.88 16.41
N ASN A 14 19.80 0.15 17.49
CA ASN A 14 19.44 -1.26 17.61
C ASN A 14 17.92 -1.44 17.69
N THR A 15 17.26 -0.59 18.48
CA THR A 15 15.80 -0.52 18.58
C THR A 15 15.18 -0.21 17.22
N ARG A 16 15.72 0.77 16.49
CA ARG A 16 15.24 1.12 15.16
C ARG A 16 15.39 -0.03 14.16
N LEU A 17 16.53 -0.73 14.16
CA LEU A 17 16.75 -1.92 13.32
C LEU A 17 15.79 -3.07 13.70
N SER A 18 15.52 -3.26 14.99
CA SER A 18 14.53 -4.24 15.46
C SER A 18 13.13 -3.94 14.92
N PHE A 19 12.67 -2.68 15.00
CA PHE A 19 11.39 -2.28 14.42
C PHE A 19 11.35 -2.46 12.90
N TYR A 20 12.39 -2.07 12.17
CA TYR A 20 12.45 -2.34 10.73
C TYR A 20 12.29 -3.82 10.40
N LYS A 21 12.99 -4.70 11.13
CA LYS A 21 12.89 -6.14 10.93
C LYS A 21 11.47 -6.65 11.21
N ARG A 22 10.85 -6.18 12.29
CA ARG A 22 9.47 -6.55 12.65
C ARG A 22 8.46 -6.09 11.61
N ILE A 23 8.53 -4.83 11.18
CA ILE A 23 7.66 -4.27 10.13
C ILE A 23 7.81 -5.07 8.82
N ALA A 24 9.04 -5.37 8.42
CA ALA A 24 9.30 -6.13 7.20
C ALA A 24 8.85 -7.60 7.29
N SER A 25 8.78 -8.16 8.50
CA SER A 25 8.43 -9.57 8.74
C SER A 25 6.95 -9.78 9.08
N ALA A 26 6.21 -8.69 9.33
CA ALA A 26 4.80 -8.76 9.66
C ALA A 26 4.03 -9.44 8.52
N LYS A 27 3.17 -10.41 8.86
CA LYS A 27 2.38 -11.19 7.89
C LYS A 27 0.92 -10.78 7.86
N THR A 28 0.46 -10.12 8.92
CA THR A 28 -0.93 -9.72 9.08
C THR A 28 -1.05 -8.23 9.35
N GLU A 29 -2.25 -7.73 9.10
CA GLU A 29 -2.63 -6.36 9.40
C GLU A 29 -2.59 -6.09 10.92
N ASN A 30 -3.01 -7.08 11.73
CA ASN A 30 -2.96 -7.00 13.19
C ASN A 30 -1.52 -6.87 13.70
N GLU A 31 -0.56 -7.64 13.17
CA GLU A 31 0.86 -7.52 13.56
C GLU A 31 1.42 -6.11 13.28
N LEU A 32 1.02 -5.47 12.17
CA LEU A 32 1.42 -4.09 11.89
C LEU A 32 0.76 -3.08 12.83
N GLU A 33 -0.50 -3.31 13.21
CA GLU A 33 -1.20 -2.45 14.15
C GLU A 33 -0.62 -2.58 15.57
N GLU A 34 -0.25 -3.78 16.01
CA GLU A 34 0.47 -4.00 17.28
C GLU A 34 1.81 -3.26 17.30
N ILE A 35 2.58 -3.34 16.22
CA ILE A 35 3.84 -2.57 16.09
C ILE A 35 3.57 -1.07 16.17
N LYS A 36 2.50 -0.59 15.52
CA LYS A 36 2.11 0.82 15.54
C LYS A 36 1.73 1.28 16.95
N VAL A 37 0.93 0.52 17.67
CA VAL A 37 0.55 0.82 19.06
C VAL A 37 1.80 0.87 19.93
N GLU A 38 2.69 -0.12 19.82
CA GLU A 38 3.95 -0.11 20.58
C GLU A 38 4.83 1.11 20.27
N LEU A 39 4.93 1.51 18.99
CA LEU A 39 5.67 2.71 18.61
C LEU A 39 5.07 3.97 19.25
N ILE A 40 3.74 4.06 19.31
CA ILE A 40 3.04 5.20 19.90
C ILE A 40 3.23 5.22 21.42
N ASP A 41 3.07 4.08 22.08
CA ASP A 41 3.19 3.97 23.54
C ASP A 41 4.62 4.29 24.02
N ARG A 42 5.63 3.93 23.22
CA ARG A 42 7.04 4.09 23.60
C ARG A 42 7.67 5.42 23.17
N PHE A 43 7.26 5.96 22.02
CA PHE A 43 7.92 7.11 21.39
C PHE A 43 6.97 8.28 21.08
N GLY A 44 5.68 8.12 21.34
CA GLY A 44 4.66 9.15 21.11
C GLY A 44 4.17 9.19 19.67
N LEU A 45 3.69 10.37 19.25
CA LEU A 45 3.08 10.55 17.93
C LEU A 45 4.06 10.15 16.81
N LEU A 46 3.61 9.24 15.93
CA LEU A 46 4.40 8.86 14.77
C LEU A 46 4.74 10.09 13.92
N PRO A 47 5.97 10.25 13.43
CA PRO A 47 6.28 11.23 12.40
C PRO A 47 5.79 10.76 11.02
N ASP A 48 5.66 11.68 10.06
CA ASP A 48 5.17 11.36 8.70
C ASP A 48 5.96 10.26 7.97
N PRO A 49 7.30 10.22 8.05
CA PRO A 49 8.08 9.14 7.43
C PRO A 49 7.82 7.77 8.07
N ALA A 50 7.53 7.71 9.37
CA ALA A 50 7.21 6.47 10.07
C ALA A 50 5.80 5.97 9.75
N ARG A 51 4.81 6.88 9.67
CA ARG A 51 3.48 6.57 9.12
C ARG A 51 3.57 5.98 7.72
N THR A 52 4.34 6.64 6.85
CA THR A 52 4.56 6.20 5.47
C THR A 52 5.20 4.81 5.42
N LEU A 53 6.14 4.51 6.31
CA LEU A 53 6.78 3.19 6.39
C LEU A 53 5.76 2.08 6.71
N LEU A 54 4.89 2.32 7.69
CA LEU A 54 3.83 1.37 8.07
C LEU A 54 2.80 1.18 6.95
N ASP A 55 2.41 2.26 6.28
CA ASP A 55 1.48 2.19 5.15
C ASP A 55 2.07 1.41 3.97
N ILE A 56 3.36 1.58 3.66
CA ILE A 56 4.03 0.79 2.62
C ILE A 56 4.07 -0.71 3.01
N ALA A 57 4.31 -1.03 4.28
CA ALA A 57 4.31 -2.41 4.74
C ALA A 57 2.92 -3.06 4.59
N ARG A 58 1.87 -2.35 4.98
CA ARG A 58 0.46 -2.76 4.79
C ARG A 58 0.12 -2.99 3.31
N LEU A 59 0.44 -2.01 2.45
CA LEU A 59 0.20 -2.11 1.01
C LEU A 59 0.94 -3.30 0.39
N ARG A 60 2.16 -3.59 0.86
CA ARG A 60 2.94 -4.74 0.40
C ARG A 60 2.27 -6.07 0.78
N GLN A 61 1.74 -6.18 2.00
CA GLN A 61 0.99 -7.38 2.43
C GLN A 61 -0.26 -7.60 1.57
N GLN A 62 -1.06 -6.54 1.35
CA GLN A 62 -2.24 -6.61 0.49
C GLN A 62 -1.88 -7.00 -0.95
N ALA A 63 -0.85 -6.35 -1.51
CA ALA A 63 -0.35 -6.66 -2.84
C ALA A 63 0.07 -8.13 -2.96
N GLN A 64 0.78 -8.67 -1.97
CA GLN A 64 1.20 -10.07 -1.98
C GLN A 64 0.01 -11.02 -1.95
N LYS A 65 -0.99 -10.78 -1.09
CA LYS A 65 -2.23 -11.58 -1.03
C LYS A 65 -2.99 -11.56 -2.35
N LEU A 66 -3.07 -10.40 -2.99
CA LEU A 66 -3.78 -10.22 -4.26
C LEU A 66 -3.01 -10.75 -5.48
N GLY A 67 -1.73 -11.11 -5.35
CA GLY A 67 -0.90 -11.47 -6.49
C GLY A 67 -0.49 -10.26 -7.34
N ILE A 68 -0.33 -9.09 -6.73
CA ILE A 68 0.19 -7.87 -7.37
C ILE A 68 1.72 -7.89 -7.29
N ARG A 69 2.37 -7.79 -8.45
CA ARG A 69 3.85 -7.72 -8.57
C ARG A 69 4.36 -6.30 -8.39
N LYS A 70 3.60 -5.31 -8.84
CA LYS A 70 4.02 -3.90 -8.85
C LYS A 70 2.84 -2.98 -8.59
N LEU A 71 3.08 -1.97 -7.77
CA LEU A 71 2.17 -0.86 -7.54
C LEU A 71 2.99 0.43 -7.59
N GLU A 72 2.70 1.28 -8.56
CA GLU A 72 3.33 2.58 -8.74
C GLU A 72 2.27 3.66 -8.76
N GLY A 73 2.44 4.70 -7.96
CA GLY A 73 1.62 5.90 -7.96
C GLY A 73 2.47 7.14 -8.17
N ASN A 74 1.99 8.06 -9.00
CA ASN A 74 2.54 9.37 -9.28
C ASN A 74 1.44 10.44 -9.17
N GLU A 75 1.74 11.68 -9.53
CA GLU A 75 0.82 12.82 -9.39
C GLU A 75 -0.41 12.74 -10.29
N LYS A 76 -0.38 11.93 -11.36
CA LYS A 76 -1.46 11.81 -12.36
C LYS A 76 -2.13 10.44 -12.37
N GLY A 77 -1.86 9.61 -11.37
CA GLY A 77 -2.37 8.25 -11.27
C GLY A 77 -1.23 7.25 -11.14
N GLY A 78 -1.28 6.14 -11.87
CA GLY A 78 -0.30 5.07 -11.68
C GLY A 78 -0.63 3.76 -12.36
N VAL A 79 0.08 2.71 -11.95
CA VAL A 79 0.01 1.38 -12.53
C VAL A 79 0.01 0.30 -11.45
N ILE A 80 -0.87 -0.68 -11.62
CA ILE A 80 -0.81 -1.96 -10.92
C ILE A 80 -0.45 -3.04 -11.95
N GLU A 81 0.56 -3.84 -11.65
CA GLU A 81 0.94 -5.01 -12.44
C GLU A 81 0.63 -6.27 -11.65
N PHE A 82 -0.27 -7.08 -12.19
CA PHE A 82 -0.67 -8.36 -11.62
C PHE A 82 0.29 -9.47 -12.06
N ALA A 83 0.47 -10.47 -11.21
CA ALA A 83 1.02 -11.75 -11.63
C ALA A 83 0.01 -12.49 -12.52
N GLU A 84 0.50 -13.43 -13.34
CA GLU A 84 -0.37 -14.31 -14.14
C GLU A 84 -1.40 -15.03 -13.28
N LYS A 85 -0.95 -15.53 -12.11
CA LYS A 85 -1.83 -16.00 -11.05
C LYS A 85 -2.03 -14.87 -10.03
N ASN A 86 -3.19 -14.23 -10.08
CA ASN A 86 -3.63 -13.22 -9.12
C ASN A 86 -5.07 -13.53 -8.68
N HIS A 87 -5.49 -12.88 -7.60
CA HIS A 87 -6.77 -13.16 -6.94
C HIS A 87 -7.81 -12.05 -7.19
N VAL A 88 -7.60 -11.14 -8.14
CA VAL A 88 -8.56 -10.07 -8.42
C VAL A 88 -9.71 -10.63 -9.27
N ASN A 89 -10.97 -10.36 -8.89
CA ASN A 89 -12.13 -10.79 -9.68
C ASN A 89 -12.14 -10.12 -11.07
N PRO A 90 -12.00 -10.88 -12.18
CA PRO A 90 -11.94 -10.31 -13.52
C PRO A 90 -13.25 -9.65 -13.94
N ALA A 91 -14.41 -10.19 -13.53
CA ALA A 91 -15.71 -9.65 -13.89
C ALA A 91 -15.95 -8.29 -13.24
N TRP A 92 -15.56 -8.14 -11.97
CA TRP A 92 -15.58 -6.86 -11.28
C TRP A 92 -14.64 -5.85 -11.95
N LEU A 93 -13.41 -6.26 -12.26
CA LEU A 93 -12.41 -5.38 -12.88
C LEU A 93 -12.87 -4.89 -14.26
N ILE A 94 -13.47 -5.77 -15.08
CA ILE A 94 -14.06 -5.37 -16.37
C ILE A 94 -15.21 -4.38 -16.15
N GLY A 95 -16.07 -4.62 -15.16
CA GLY A 95 -17.13 -3.70 -14.79
C GLY A 95 -16.61 -2.33 -14.37
N LEU A 96 -15.51 -2.27 -13.61
CA LEU A 96 -14.84 -1.02 -13.24
C LEU A 96 -14.35 -0.24 -14.47
N LEU A 97 -13.67 -0.93 -15.40
CA LEU A 97 -13.18 -0.34 -16.64
C LEU A 97 -14.31 0.26 -17.50
N GLN A 98 -15.45 -0.43 -17.57
CA GLN A 98 -16.62 0.03 -18.33
C GLN A 98 -17.34 1.20 -17.66
N LYS A 99 -17.44 1.20 -16.32
CA LYS A 99 -18.10 2.27 -15.56
C LYS A 99 -17.26 3.55 -15.52
N GLN A 100 -15.93 3.42 -15.52
CA GLN A 100 -15.00 4.54 -15.33
C GLN A 100 -13.87 4.54 -16.37
N PRO A 101 -14.17 4.58 -17.68
CA PRO A 101 -13.18 4.43 -18.75
C PRO A 101 -12.17 5.59 -18.85
N GLN A 102 -12.50 6.75 -18.26
CA GLN A 102 -11.58 7.89 -18.18
C GLN A 102 -10.54 7.73 -17.07
N HIS A 103 -10.84 6.93 -16.05
CA HIS A 103 -10.00 6.75 -14.87
C HIS A 103 -9.24 5.44 -14.90
N TYR A 104 -9.71 4.42 -15.61
CA TYR A 104 -9.06 3.10 -15.62
C TYR A 104 -8.93 2.57 -17.04
N ARG A 105 -7.78 1.96 -17.33
CA ARG A 105 -7.53 1.27 -18.59
C ARG A 105 -6.55 0.13 -18.42
N LEU A 106 -6.67 -0.90 -19.25
CA LEU A 106 -5.64 -1.94 -19.36
C LEU A 106 -4.51 -1.48 -20.28
N ASP A 107 -3.29 -1.88 -19.94
CA ASP A 107 -2.05 -1.62 -20.69
C ASP A 107 -1.34 -2.94 -20.95
N GLY A 108 -1.96 -3.78 -21.78
CA GLY A 108 -1.61 -5.19 -21.92
C GLY A 108 -2.42 -6.08 -20.97
N PRO A 109 -2.10 -7.38 -20.89
CA PRO A 109 -2.95 -8.37 -20.22
C PRO A 109 -2.90 -8.31 -18.69
N THR A 110 -1.82 -7.79 -18.11
CA THR A 110 -1.55 -7.84 -16.67
C THR A 110 -1.40 -6.48 -16.01
N ARG A 111 -1.49 -5.38 -16.78
CA ARG A 111 -1.27 -4.03 -16.24
C ARG A 111 -2.56 -3.22 -16.27
N LEU A 112 -2.96 -2.75 -15.10
CA LEU A 112 -4.03 -1.79 -14.92
C LEU A 112 -3.43 -0.40 -14.69
N LYS A 113 -3.75 0.54 -15.56
CA LYS A 113 -3.45 1.95 -15.35
C LYS A 113 -4.65 2.64 -14.73
N PHE A 114 -4.39 3.46 -13.72
CA PHE A 114 -5.36 4.38 -13.14
C PHE A 114 -4.92 5.82 -13.38
N ILE A 115 -5.86 6.72 -13.63
CA ILE A 115 -5.63 8.13 -13.96
C ILE A 115 -6.47 8.97 -13.01
N GLN A 116 -5.79 9.70 -12.12
CA GLN A 116 -6.41 10.50 -11.06
C GLN A 116 -5.45 11.63 -10.68
N ASP A 117 -5.95 12.81 -10.30
CA ASP A 117 -5.11 13.83 -9.69
C ASP A 117 -4.72 13.38 -8.27
N LEU A 118 -3.45 13.01 -8.12
CA LEU A 118 -2.82 12.52 -6.90
C LEU A 118 -1.54 13.33 -6.61
N SER A 119 -1.56 14.62 -6.95
CA SER A 119 -0.47 15.57 -6.74
C SER A 119 -0.04 15.63 -5.26
N GLU A 120 -1.02 15.72 -4.35
CA GLU A 120 -0.77 15.69 -2.92
C GLU A 120 -0.40 14.30 -2.39
N ARG A 121 0.71 14.22 -1.63
CA ARG A 121 1.22 12.96 -1.05
C ARG A 121 0.20 12.23 -0.17
N LYS A 122 -0.50 12.98 0.70
CA LYS A 122 -1.49 12.43 1.64
C LYS A 122 -2.71 11.89 0.89
N THR A 123 -3.20 12.65 -0.09
CA THR A 123 -4.29 12.23 -0.97
C THR A 123 -3.92 10.98 -1.76
N ARG A 124 -2.69 10.93 -2.29
CA ARG A 124 -2.19 9.77 -3.03
C ARG A 124 -2.16 8.50 -2.21
N ILE A 125 -1.63 8.53 -0.98
CA ILE A 125 -1.57 7.33 -0.15
C ILE A 125 -2.97 6.87 0.27
N GLU A 126 -3.87 7.78 0.61
CA GLU A 126 -5.25 7.42 0.99
C GLU A 126 -6.01 6.82 -0.18
N TRP A 127 -5.90 7.43 -1.37
CA TRP A 127 -6.53 6.91 -2.58
C TRP A 127 -6.01 5.50 -2.91
N VAL A 128 -4.70 5.29 -2.88
CA VAL A 128 -4.10 3.96 -3.13
C VAL A 128 -4.58 2.94 -2.10
N ARG A 129 -4.68 3.31 -0.82
CA ARG A 129 -5.21 2.43 0.22
C ARG A 129 -6.68 2.08 -0.01
N GLN A 130 -7.49 3.05 -0.40
CA GLN A 130 -8.88 2.81 -0.74
C GLN A 130 -8.99 1.85 -1.93
N PHE A 131 -8.24 2.11 -3.00
CA PHE A 131 -8.30 1.26 -4.19
C PHE A 131 -7.80 -0.17 -3.94
N MET A 132 -6.78 -0.34 -3.10
CA MET A 132 -6.31 -1.67 -2.68
C MET A 132 -7.35 -2.41 -1.83
N ARG A 133 -8.11 -1.70 -0.98
CA ARG A 133 -9.25 -2.30 -0.24
C ARG A 133 -10.35 -2.76 -1.19
N GLU A 134 -10.71 -1.95 -2.19
CA GLU A 134 -11.71 -2.34 -3.18
C GLU A 134 -11.28 -3.59 -3.97
N LEU A 135 -10.00 -3.71 -4.31
CA LEU A 135 -9.44 -4.92 -4.92
C LEU A 135 -9.53 -6.14 -4.00
N GLU A 136 -9.27 -5.96 -2.71
CA GLU A 136 -9.35 -7.02 -1.68
C GLU A 136 -10.79 -7.48 -1.43
N GLU A 137 -11.75 -6.56 -1.32
CA GLU A 137 -13.18 -6.87 -1.15
C GLU A 137 -13.77 -7.60 -2.37
N ASN A 138 -13.21 -7.38 -3.55
CA ASN A 138 -13.60 -8.03 -4.79
C ASN A 138 -12.59 -9.11 -5.19
N ALA A 139 -11.82 -9.67 -4.26
CA ALA A 139 -10.93 -10.79 -4.55
C ALA A 139 -11.70 -12.11 -4.66
N ILE A 140 -11.20 -13.02 -5.49
CA ILE A 140 -11.61 -14.43 -5.55
C ILE A 140 -10.64 -15.27 -4.73
N ALA A 141 -11.17 -16.24 -3.99
CA ALA A 141 -10.41 -17.11 -3.07
C ALA A 141 -9.38 -17.99 -3.78
#